data_AF-A0A820KDL7-F1
#
_entry.id   AF-A0A820KDL7-F1
#
_cell.length_a   1.000
_cell.length_b   1.000
_cell.length_c   1.000
_cell.angle_alpha   90.00
_cell.angle_beta   90.00
_cell.angle_gamma   90.00
#
_symmetry.space_group_name_H-M   'P 1'
#
loop_
_entity.id
_entity.type
_entity.pdbx_description
1 polymer ?
#
loop_
_entity_poly.entity_id
_entity_poly.type
_entity_poly.pdbx_seq_one_letter_code
_entity_poly.pdbx_strand_id
1 'polypeptide(L)'
;DSILINSRHRHLICLHIRIGKNPTNPLDVAFTARENTTKSMIDFVDNYLLNKSSSLIFVTSDSSQAVSDILRHYPNSSMSIVGPILHIDRFDRRSPTICDGFVKVIADFYLLGECQTLLLSTSGFSSWANLRRENPNEELYHYNEKLGKIKKLIN
;
A
#
# COMPACT_ATOMS: atom_id res chain seq x y z
N ASP A 1 -5.09 26.08 -15.20
CA ASP A 1 -6.41 25.44 -15.08
C ASP A 1 -6.77 24.36 -16.11
N SER A 2 -5.88 23.98 -17.04
CA SER A 2 -6.06 22.83 -17.95
C SER A 2 -5.59 21.49 -17.37
N ILE A 3 -4.78 21.51 -16.31
CA ILE A 3 -4.24 20.31 -15.64
C ILE A 3 -5.32 19.61 -14.79
N LEU A 4 -6.19 20.39 -14.14
CA LEU A 4 -7.31 19.87 -13.31
C LEU A 4 -8.49 19.35 -14.13
N ILE A 5 -8.63 19.79 -15.39
CA ILE A 5 -9.72 19.36 -16.28
C ILE A 5 -9.34 18.06 -17.02
N ASN A 6 -8.06 17.85 -17.33
CA ASN A 6 -7.55 16.57 -17.84
C ASN A 6 -7.32 15.51 -16.75
N SER A 7 -7.42 15.88 -15.46
CA SER A 7 -7.36 14.94 -14.34
C SER A 7 -8.72 14.32 -14.00
N ARG A 8 -9.64 14.20 -14.97
CA ARG A 8 -10.81 13.33 -14.84
C ARG A 8 -10.32 11.90 -14.58
N HIS A 9 -10.31 11.54 -13.30
CA HIS A 9 -10.17 10.22 -12.70
C HIS A 9 -9.14 9.29 -13.37
N ARG A 10 -7.84 9.57 -13.18
CA ARG A 10 -6.86 8.49 -13.32
C ARG A 10 -7.24 7.39 -12.34
N HIS A 11 -7.30 6.16 -12.83
CA HIS A 11 -7.55 4.98 -12.01
C HIS A 11 -6.45 4.86 -10.95
N LEU A 12 -6.82 4.78 -9.68
CA LEU A 12 -5.90 4.66 -8.56
C LEU A 12 -5.77 3.19 -8.18
N ILE A 13 -4.56 2.66 -8.39
CA ILE A 13 -4.16 1.33 -7.93
C ILE A 13 -3.40 1.52 -6.63
N CYS A 14 -3.85 0.87 -5.57
CA CYS A 14 -3.21 0.95 -4.27
C CYS A 14 -2.54 -0.35 -3.88
N LEU A 15 -1.30 -0.24 -3.43
CA LEU A 15 -0.48 -1.34 -2.94
C LEU A 15 -0.25 -1.10 -1.45
N HIS A 16 -0.79 -1.97 -0.60
CA HIS A 16 -0.41 -2.00 0.81
C HIS A 16 0.44 -3.24 1.08
N ILE A 17 1.72 -3.02 1.37
CA ILE A 17 2.73 -4.06 1.57
C ILE A 17 3.14 -4.09 3.04
N ARG A 18 2.81 -5.16 3.77
CA ARG A 18 3.33 -5.44 5.11
C ARG A 18 4.35 -6.56 5.01
N ILE A 19 5.63 -6.26 5.14
CA ILE A 19 6.71 -7.27 5.18
C ILE A 19 6.86 -7.85 6.59
N GLY A 20 6.59 -7.05 7.62
CA GLY A 20 7.04 -7.31 8.99
C GLY A 20 8.40 -6.68 9.26
N LYS A 21 8.80 -6.69 10.54
CA LYS A 21 10.01 -6.02 11.04
C LYS A 21 9.97 -4.50 10.80
N ASN A 22 8.98 -3.83 11.39
CA ASN A 22 8.90 -2.37 11.35
C ASN A 22 10.15 -1.72 11.98
N PRO A 23 10.85 -0.79 11.29
CA PRO A 23 12.02 -0.09 11.82
C PRO A 23 11.81 0.55 13.20
N THR A 24 10.59 0.97 13.51
CA THR A 24 10.24 1.61 14.79
C THR A 24 9.77 0.63 15.87
N ASN A 25 9.70 -0.67 15.56
CA ASN A 25 9.36 -1.72 16.53
C ASN A 25 10.43 -2.83 16.51
N PRO A 26 11.46 -2.74 17.39
CA PRO A 26 12.58 -3.68 17.42
C PRO A 26 12.19 -5.14 17.70
N LEU A 27 11.00 -5.38 18.26
CA LEU A 27 10.50 -6.72 18.61
C LEU A 27 9.57 -7.30 17.52
N ASP A 28 9.39 -6.60 16.40
CA ASP A 28 8.53 -7.07 15.32
C ASP A 28 9.16 -8.28 14.61
N VAL A 29 8.38 -9.35 14.48
CA VAL A 29 8.86 -10.64 13.94
C VAL A 29 9.12 -10.50 12.44
N ALA A 30 10.22 -11.09 11.97
CA ALA A 30 10.48 -11.23 10.54
C ALA A 30 9.60 -12.37 9.96
N PHE A 31 8.82 -12.07 8.94
CA PHE A 31 8.04 -13.07 8.22
C PHE A 31 8.73 -13.40 6.90
N THR A 32 9.56 -14.45 6.90
CA THR A 32 10.29 -14.90 5.69
C THR A 32 9.35 -15.18 4.52
N ALA A 33 8.14 -15.67 4.79
CA ALA A 33 7.09 -15.88 3.78
C ALA A 33 6.65 -14.60 3.04
N ARG A 34 7.06 -13.41 3.51
CA ARG A 34 6.68 -12.11 2.95
C ARG A 34 7.82 -11.42 2.21
N GLU A 35 9.03 -11.97 2.19
CA GLU A 35 10.18 -11.34 1.51
C GLU A 35 9.92 -11.05 0.03
N ASN A 36 9.15 -11.92 -0.64
CA ASN A 36 8.81 -11.77 -2.06
C ASN A 36 7.55 -10.95 -2.33
N THR A 37 6.89 -10.40 -1.31
CA THR A 37 5.59 -9.72 -1.45
C THR A 37 5.67 -8.57 -2.47
N THR A 38 6.68 -7.71 -2.35
CA THR A 38 6.86 -6.54 -3.23
C THR A 38 7.00 -6.97 -4.68
N LYS A 39 7.90 -7.93 -4.96
CA LYS A 39 8.11 -8.45 -6.31
C LYS A 39 6.84 -9.08 -6.88
N SER A 40 6.14 -9.89 -6.08
CA SER A 40 4.87 -10.49 -6.52
C SER A 40 3.80 -9.45 -6.84
N MET A 41 3.73 -8.34 -6.09
CA MET A 41 2.81 -7.23 -6.40
C MET A 41 3.17 -6.52 -7.71
N ILE A 42 4.44 -6.21 -7.93
CA ILE A 42 4.93 -5.64 -9.19
C ILE A 42 4.59 -6.57 -10.36
N ASP A 43 5.00 -7.83 -10.27
CA ASP A 43 4.76 -8.84 -11.31
C ASP A 43 3.26 -8.95 -11.61
N PHE A 44 2.39 -8.86 -10.59
CA PHE A 44 0.96 -8.95 -10.80
C PHE A 44 0.39 -7.71 -11.50
N VAL A 45 0.77 -6.51 -11.06
CA VAL A 45 0.33 -5.27 -11.69
C VAL A 45 0.74 -5.25 -13.16
N ASP A 46 2.00 -5.60 -13.44
CA ASP A 46 2.56 -5.59 -14.80
C ASP A 46 1.87 -6.58 -15.73
N ASN A 47 1.55 -7.77 -15.25
CA ASN A 47 1.05 -8.85 -16.10
C ASN A 47 -0.48 -8.91 -16.18
N TYR A 48 -1.21 -8.43 -15.18
CA TYR A 48 -2.66 -8.69 -15.07
C TYR A 48 -3.53 -7.44 -14.98
N LEU A 49 -3.00 -6.27 -14.64
CA LEU A 49 -3.80 -5.05 -14.59
C LEU A 49 -3.75 -4.30 -15.92
N LEU A 50 -4.89 -4.30 -16.62
CA LEU A 50 -5.04 -3.71 -17.96
C LEU A 50 -4.83 -2.19 -17.95
N ASN A 51 -5.28 -1.50 -16.89
CA ASN A 51 -5.28 -0.04 -16.83
C ASN A 51 -3.96 0.55 -16.29
N LYS A 52 -2.91 -0.26 -16.07
CA LYS A 52 -1.69 0.22 -15.38
C LYS A 52 -1.04 1.44 -16.05
N SER A 53 -1.08 1.53 -17.38
CA SER A 53 -0.42 2.60 -18.14
C SER A 53 -1.08 3.97 -18.01
N SER A 54 -2.36 4.01 -17.64
CA SER A 54 -3.14 5.23 -17.39
C SER A 54 -3.44 5.46 -15.91
N SER A 55 -3.00 4.54 -15.05
CA SER A 55 -3.26 4.56 -13.61
C SER A 55 -2.20 5.33 -12.84
N LEU A 56 -2.56 5.80 -11.66
CA LEU A 56 -1.64 6.22 -10.61
C LEU A 56 -1.50 5.08 -9.60
N ILE A 57 -0.28 4.74 -9.22
CA ILE A 57 0.04 3.69 -8.25
C ILE A 57 0.38 4.35 -6.92
N PHE A 58 -0.51 4.22 -5.94
CA PHE A 58 -0.20 4.59 -4.57
C PHE A 58 0.38 3.40 -3.81
N VAL A 59 1.49 3.60 -3.11
CA VAL A 59 2.10 2.59 -2.24
C VAL A 59 2.23 3.08 -0.80
N THR A 60 1.83 2.21 0.12
CA THR A 60 2.19 2.32 1.54
C THR A 60 2.71 0.99 2.05
N SER A 61 3.68 1.06 2.96
CA SER A 61 4.34 -0.12 3.53
C SER A 61 4.96 0.19 4.88
N ASP A 62 5.17 -0.88 5.64
CA ASP A 62 6.03 -0.91 6.82
C ASP A 62 7.53 -1.03 6.50
N SER A 63 7.89 -1.13 5.22
CA SER A 63 9.26 -1.25 4.72
C SER A 63 9.59 -0.11 3.75
N SER A 64 10.60 0.69 4.09
CA SER A 64 11.11 1.74 3.21
C SER A 64 11.67 1.17 1.91
N GLN A 65 12.25 -0.03 1.95
CA GLN A 65 12.73 -0.73 0.77
C GLN A 65 11.59 -1.07 -0.18
N ALA A 66 10.48 -1.61 0.34
CA ALA A 66 9.32 -1.96 -0.47
C ALA A 66 8.71 -0.72 -1.16
N VAL A 67 8.61 0.41 -0.43
CA VAL A 67 8.21 1.69 -1.03
C VAL A 67 9.18 2.11 -2.13
N SER A 68 10.49 2.09 -1.85
CA SER A 68 11.50 2.49 -2.84
C SER A 68 11.48 1.63 -4.09
N ASP A 69 11.23 0.32 -3.97
CA ASP A 69 11.21 -0.59 -5.10
C ASP A 69 10.03 -0.28 -6.02
N ILE A 70 8.83 -0.04 -5.48
CA ILE A 70 7.66 0.39 -6.26
C ILE A 70 7.92 1.73 -6.93
N LEU A 71 8.42 2.72 -6.20
CA LEU A 71 8.67 4.06 -6.74
C LEU A 71 9.70 4.04 -7.87
N ARG A 72 10.74 3.20 -7.75
CA ARG A 72 11.76 3.03 -8.79
C ARG A 72 11.21 2.29 -10.01
N HIS A 73 10.34 1.31 -9.81
CA HIS A 73 9.75 0.53 -10.89
C HIS A 73 8.73 1.35 -11.70
N TYR A 74 7.99 2.25 -11.04
CA TYR A 74 6.97 3.10 -11.66
C TYR A 74 7.27 4.61 -11.49
N PRO A 75 8.39 5.13 -12.02
CA PRO A 75 8.92 6.45 -11.65
C PRO A 75 8.00 7.63 -12.01
N ASN A 76 7.15 7.47 -13.03
CA ASN A 76 6.27 8.53 -13.54
C ASN A 76 4.79 8.32 -13.18
N SER A 77 4.48 7.20 -12.52
CA SER A 77 3.10 6.76 -12.29
C SER A 77 2.91 6.18 -10.89
N SER A 78 3.81 6.47 -9.95
CA SER A 78 3.65 6.07 -8.56
C SER A 78 3.93 7.19 -7.57
N MET A 79 3.35 7.05 -6.39
CA MET A 79 3.54 7.97 -5.27
C MET A 79 3.41 7.25 -3.93
N SER A 80 3.99 7.86 -2.90
CA SER A 80 3.78 7.51 -1.51
C SER A 80 3.64 8.80 -0.69
N ILE A 81 3.02 8.71 0.48
CA ILE A 81 3.00 9.84 1.42
C ILE A 81 4.32 9.85 2.18
N VAL A 82 4.99 11.00 2.18
CA VAL A 82 6.25 11.19 2.92
C VAL A 82 5.96 11.21 4.42
N GLY A 83 6.83 10.54 5.18
CA GLY A 83 6.81 10.56 6.64
C GLY A 83 7.34 9.25 7.23
N PRO A 84 7.57 9.22 8.55
CA PRO A 84 8.04 8.02 9.22
C PRO A 84 6.95 6.94 9.25
N ILE A 85 7.39 5.69 9.13
CA ILE A 85 6.54 4.51 9.29
C ILE A 85 6.30 4.31 10.79
N LEU A 86 5.06 4.41 11.26
CA LEU A 86 4.71 4.27 12.68
C LEU A 86 3.66 3.19 12.91
N HIS A 87 3.73 2.53 14.07
CA HIS A 87 2.61 1.81 14.67
C HIS A 87 1.91 2.73 15.67
N ILE A 88 0.66 3.13 15.39
CA ILE A 88 -0.12 4.06 16.23
C ILE A 88 -0.35 3.54 17.66
N ASP A 89 -0.22 2.24 17.88
CA ASP A 89 -0.35 1.60 19.19
C ASP A 89 0.98 1.43 19.93
N ARG A 90 2.13 1.59 19.24
CA ARG A 90 3.46 1.19 19.74
C ARG A 90 4.57 2.18 19.40
N PHE A 91 4.31 3.48 19.56
CA PHE A 91 5.32 4.52 19.35
C PHE A 91 5.82 5.14 20.65
N ASP A 92 7.08 5.57 20.65
CA ASP A 92 7.59 6.44 21.71
C ASP A 92 6.87 7.79 21.63
N ARG A 93 6.04 8.08 22.64
CA ARG A 93 5.24 9.31 22.74
C ARG A 93 6.07 10.60 22.85
N ARG A 94 7.38 10.49 23.05
CA ARG A 94 8.29 11.63 23.14
C ARG A 94 9.05 11.90 21.84
N SER A 95 8.93 11.04 20.83
CA SER A 95 9.61 11.26 19.56
C SER A 95 9.04 12.52 18.86
N PRO A 96 9.89 13.43 18.37
CA PRO A 96 9.43 14.62 17.64
C PRO A 96 8.74 14.26 16.31
N THR A 97 8.93 13.04 15.81
CA THR A 97 8.40 12.58 14.51
C THR A 97 7.00 11.97 14.59
N ILE A 98 6.39 11.90 15.78
CA ILE A 98 5.08 11.25 15.97
C ILE A 98 4.00 11.95 15.17
N CYS A 99 3.96 13.29 15.19
CA CYS A 99 2.92 14.05 14.52
C CYS A 99 2.94 13.75 13.01
N ASP A 100 4.13 13.78 12.40
CA ASP A 100 4.28 13.50 10.97
C ASP A 100 3.89 12.06 10.63
N GLY A 101 4.29 11.08 11.44
CA GLY A 101 3.91 9.70 11.20
C GLY A 101 2.44 9.43 11.46
N PHE A 102 1.82 10.10 12.42
CA PHE A 102 0.38 10.02 12.66
C PHE A 102 -0.41 10.58 11.48
N VAL A 103 -0.02 11.77 10.99
CA VAL A 103 -0.60 12.39 9.81
C VAL A 103 -0.43 11.47 8.59
N LYS A 104 0.76 10.91 8.39
CA LYS A 104 1.02 9.92 7.33
C LYS A 104 0.09 8.72 7.44
N VAL A 105 -0.01 8.08 8.62
CA VAL A 105 -0.83 6.87 8.81
C VAL A 105 -2.31 7.16 8.53
N ILE A 106 -2.83 8.32 8.96
CA ILE A 106 -4.20 8.74 8.62
C ILE A 106 -4.32 8.94 7.10
N ALA A 107 -3.41 9.68 6.48
CA ALA A 107 -3.48 9.96 5.06
C ALA A 107 -3.39 8.66 4.22
N ASP A 108 -2.51 7.73 4.58
CA ASP A 108 -2.43 6.40 3.98
C ASP A 108 -3.77 5.65 4.12
N PHE A 109 -4.35 5.66 5.32
CA PHE A 109 -5.61 4.97 5.61
C PHE A 109 -6.78 5.52 4.78
N TYR A 110 -6.81 6.84 4.56
CA TYR A 110 -7.79 7.48 3.69
C TYR A 110 -7.56 7.15 2.22
N LEU A 111 -6.33 7.28 1.72
CA LEU A 111 -6.05 6.96 0.32
C LEU A 111 -6.38 5.50 -0.01
N LEU A 112 -6.05 4.55 0.87
CA LEU A 112 -6.41 3.13 0.70
C LEU A 112 -7.93 2.91 0.57
N GLY A 113 -8.74 3.77 1.19
CA GLY A 113 -10.20 3.73 1.13
C GLY A 113 -10.80 4.30 -0.17
N GLU A 114 -10.01 4.99 -0.99
CA GLU A 114 -10.48 5.68 -2.21
C GLU A 114 -10.03 4.96 -3.51
N CYS A 115 -9.35 3.82 -3.39
CA CYS A 115 -8.75 3.13 -4.53
C CYS A 115 -9.77 2.36 -5.35
N GLN A 116 -9.67 2.44 -6.68
CA GLN A 116 -10.46 1.61 -7.58
C GLN A 116 -9.92 0.18 -7.59
N THR A 117 -8.61 -0.03 -7.54
CA THR A 117 -7.99 -1.36 -7.39
C THR A 117 -7.13 -1.40 -6.14
N LEU A 118 -7.25 -2.45 -5.33
CA LEU A 118 -6.53 -2.58 -4.07
C LEU A 118 -5.83 -3.94 -3.97
N LEU A 119 -4.50 -3.93 -3.80
CA LEU A 119 -3.66 -5.10 -3.54
C LEU A 119 -3.15 -5.05 -2.11
N LEU A 120 -3.49 -6.07 -1.31
CA LEU A 120 -3.18 -6.14 0.12
C LEU A 120 -2.32 -7.34 0.47
N SER A 121 -1.32 -7.13 1.31
CA SER A 121 -0.79 -8.15 2.21
C SER A 121 -1.70 -8.36 3.44
N THR A 122 -1.53 -9.46 4.18
CA THR A 122 -2.24 -9.69 5.45
C THR A 122 -1.92 -8.61 6.49
N SER A 123 -2.86 -7.68 6.71
CA SER A 123 -2.73 -6.57 7.67
C SER A 123 -4.11 -6.05 8.08
N GLY A 124 -4.32 -5.92 9.40
CA GLY A 124 -5.56 -5.33 9.93
C GLY A 124 -5.76 -3.88 9.49
N PHE A 125 -4.68 -3.10 9.38
CA PHE A 125 -4.74 -1.70 8.93
C PHE A 125 -5.40 -1.57 7.56
N SER A 126 -4.96 -2.35 6.59
CA SER A 126 -5.50 -2.30 5.23
C SER A 126 -6.84 -3.00 5.10
N SER A 127 -7.12 -4.02 5.91
CA SER A 127 -8.46 -4.61 5.99
C SER A 127 -9.49 -3.57 6.42
N TRP A 128 -9.19 -2.77 7.46
CA TRP A 128 -10.08 -1.69 7.90
C TRP A 128 -10.18 -0.55 6.89
N ALA A 129 -9.08 -0.21 6.21
CA ALA A 129 -9.12 0.82 5.17
C ALA A 129 -10.00 0.39 3.98
N ASN A 130 -9.91 -0.88 3.56
CA ASN A 130 -10.72 -1.43 2.47
C ASN A 130 -12.22 -1.37 2.76
N LEU A 131 -12.65 -1.59 4.01
CA LEU A 131 -14.07 -1.51 4.39
C LEU A 131 -14.68 -0.11 4.21
N ARG A 132 -13.87 0.91 3.97
CA ARG A 132 -14.33 2.27 3.68
C ARG A 132 -14.64 2.52 2.21
N ARG A 133 -14.16 1.64 1.31
CA ARG A 133 -14.47 1.74 -0.11
C ARG A 133 -15.98 1.51 -0.29
N GLU A 134 -16.57 2.18 -1.27
CA GLU A 134 -17.98 2.01 -1.62
C GLU A 134 -18.29 0.53 -1.95
N ASN A 135 -17.40 -0.13 -2.70
CA ASN A 135 -17.45 -1.56 -3.01
C ASN A 135 -16.19 -2.28 -2.50
N PRO A 136 -16.14 -2.73 -1.22
CA PRO A 136 -14.94 -3.30 -0.62
C PRO A 136 -14.39 -4.55 -1.32
N ASN A 137 -15.21 -5.29 -2.05
CA ASN A 137 -14.82 -6.54 -2.73
C ASN A 137 -14.48 -6.33 -4.22
N GLU A 138 -14.81 -5.17 -4.78
CA GLU A 138 -14.52 -4.88 -6.18
C GLU A 138 -13.02 -4.67 -6.36
N GLU A 139 -12.44 -5.31 -7.39
CA GLU A 139 -11.01 -5.20 -7.72
C GLU A 139 -10.08 -5.32 -6.50
N LEU A 140 -10.45 -6.18 -5.55
CA LEU A 140 -9.69 -6.49 -4.34
C LEU A 140 -8.83 -7.72 -4.57
N TYR A 141 -7.55 -7.58 -4.28
CA TYR A 141 -6.54 -8.61 -4.47
C TYR A 141 -5.75 -8.81 -3.18
N HIS A 142 -5.45 -10.06 -2.85
CA HIS A 142 -4.75 -10.44 -1.64
C HIS A 142 -3.51 -11.28 -1.94
N TYR A 143 -2.38 -10.92 -1.33
CA TYR A 143 -1.17 -11.72 -1.36
C TYR A 143 -1.29 -12.93 -0.43
N ASN A 144 -1.32 -14.12 -1.01
CA ASN A 144 -1.32 -15.37 -0.26
C ASN A 144 0.11 -15.76 0.11
N GLU A 145 0.49 -15.54 1.37
CA GLU A 145 1.83 -15.81 1.90
C GLU A 145 2.26 -17.28 1.79
N LYS A 146 1.31 -18.22 1.88
CA LYS A 146 1.62 -19.66 1.76
C LYS A 146 1.98 -20.05 0.33
N LEU A 147 1.38 -19.39 -0.65
CA LEU A 147 1.53 -19.71 -2.07
C LEU A 147 2.48 -18.76 -2.79
N GLY A 148 2.87 -17.64 -2.17
CA GLY A 148 3.65 -16.58 -2.80
C GLY A 148 2.95 -15.96 -4.00
N LYS A 149 1.61 -15.94 -4.02
CA LYS A 149 0.79 -15.54 -5.18
C LYS A 149 -0.32 -14.59 -4.79
N ILE A 150 -0.67 -13.71 -5.72
CA ILE A 150 -1.82 -12.81 -5.59
C ILE A 150 -3.07 -13.51 -6.10
N LYS A 151 -4.16 -13.36 -5.34
CA LYS A 151 -5.48 -13.88 -5.69
C LYS A 151 -6.50 -12.75 -5.62
N LYS A 152 -7.44 -12.73 -6.56
CA LYS A 152 -8.64 -11.90 -6.43
C LYS A 152 -9.47 -12.47 -5.28
N LEU A 153 -9.90 -11.61 -4.37
CA LEU A 153 -10.89 -11.98 -3.36
C LEU A 153 -12.26 -11.84 -4.02
N ILE A 154 -12.90 -12.98 -4.25
CA ILE A 154 -14.27 -13.05 -4.75
C ILE A 154 -15.09 -13.50 -3.55
N ASN A 155 -16.08 -12.71 -3.15
CA ASN A 155 -17.11 -13.15 -2.21
C ASN A 155 -18.05 -14.13 -2.88
#